data_AF-Q2HYL8-F1
#
_entry.id   AF-Q2HYL8-F1
#
_cell.length_a   1.000
_cell.length_b   1.000
_cell.length_c   1.000
_cell.angle_alpha   90.00
_cell.angle_beta   90.00
_cell.angle_gamma   90.00
#
_symmetry.space_group_name_H-M   'P 1'
#
loop_
_entity.id
_entity.type
_entity.pdbx_description
1 polymer ?
#
loop_
_entity_poly.entity_id
_entity_poly.type
_entity_poly.pdbx_seq_one_letter_code
_entity_poly.pdbx_strand_id
1 'polypeptide(L)' 'VKVVLSRGRMVGAVLIGDTDLEETFENLILNQMDLSSYGEELLNPDIDIEDYFD' A
#
# COMPACT_ATOMS: atom_id res chain seq x y z
N VAL A 1 7.83 -7.31 -0.33
CA VAL A 1 7.07 -6.23 -1.00
C VAL A 1 7.90 -4.95 -1.01
N LYS A 2 7.75 -4.10 -2.04
CA LYS A 2 8.30 -2.73 -2.06
C LYS A 2 7.26 -1.77 -2.64
N VAL A 3 7.02 -0.64 -1.99
CA VAL A 3 6.13 0.43 -2.48
C VAL A 3 6.91 1.70 -2.82
N VAL A 4 6.36 2.48 -3.77
CA VAL A 4 6.88 3.77 -4.18
C VAL A 4 5.82 4.82 -3.87
N LEU A 5 6.18 5.77 -3.01
CA LEU A 5 5.35 6.92 -2.67
C LEU A 5 5.86 8.18 -3.38
N SER A 6 4.95 9.01 -3.87
CA SER A 6 5.23 10.35 -4.38
C SER A 6 4.24 11.32 -3.78
N ARG A 7 4.76 12.31 -3.04
CA ARG A 7 3.93 13.33 -2.33
C ARG A 7 2.84 12.69 -1.46
N GLY A 8 3.23 11.67 -0.69
CA GLY A 8 2.32 10.94 0.20
C GLY A 8 1.48 9.86 -0.47
N ARG A 9 1.41 9.78 -1.80
CA ARG A 9 0.51 8.84 -2.50
C ARG A 9 1.26 7.67 -3.08
N MET A 10 0.64 6.49 -3.10
CA MET A 10 1.19 5.34 -3.80
C MET A 10 1.14 5.57 -5.32
N VAL A 11 2.28 5.36 -5.98
CA VAL A 11 2.39 5.45 -7.45
C VAL A 11 2.90 4.17 -8.08
N GLY A 12 3.20 3.16 -7.27
CA GLY A 12 3.61 1.83 -7.74
C GLY A 12 4.05 0.92 -6.62
N ALA A 13 4.04 -0.38 -6.90
CA ALA A 13 4.53 -1.41 -6.00
C ALA A 13 5.21 -2.54 -6.78
N VAL A 14 6.12 -3.25 -6.11
CA VAL A 14 6.71 -4.50 -6.57
C VAL A 14 6.36 -5.58 -5.55
N LEU A 15 5.54 -6.52 -5.99
CA LEU A 15 5.10 -7.70 -5.25
C LEU A 15 5.87 -8.91 -5.80
N ILE A 16 6.37 -9.76 -4.91
CA ILE A 16 7.17 -10.94 -5.27
C ILE A 16 6.66 -12.10 -4.43
N GLY A 17 6.27 -13.18 -5.10
CA GLY A 17 5.58 -14.31 -4.46
C GLY A 17 4.08 -14.06 -4.33
N ASP A 18 3.40 -14.91 -3.55
CA ASP A 18 2.01 -14.71 -3.17
C ASP A 18 1.96 -13.75 -1.99
N THR A 19 1.37 -12.57 -2.21
CA THR A 19 1.29 -11.52 -1.18
C THR A 19 -0.12 -11.16 -0.77
N ASP A 20 -1.12 -11.52 -1.58
CA ASP A 20 -2.54 -11.17 -1.41
C ASP A 20 -2.80 -9.64 -1.31
N LEU A 21 -1.82 -8.80 -1.67
CA LEU A 21 -1.89 -7.33 -1.58
C LEU A 21 -2.17 -6.65 -2.93
N GLU A 22 -2.32 -7.42 -4.01
CA GLU A 22 -2.39 -6.93 -5.37
C GLU A 22 -3.58 -5.98 -5.58
N GLU A 23 -4.78 -6.39 -5.14
CA GLU A 23 -6.02 -5.60 -5.27
C GLU A 23 -5.98 -4.35 -4.39
N THR A 24 -5.55 -4.51 -3.14
CA THR A 24 -5.45 -3.41 -2.19
C THR A 24 -4.50 -2.32 -2.67
N PHE A 25 -3.32 -2.70 -3.20
CA PHE A 25 -2.36 -1.72 -3.73
C PHE A 25 -2.80 -1.11 -5.06
N GLU A 26 -3.52 -1.85 -5.91
CA GLU A 26 -4.19 -1.28 -7.08
C GLU A 26 -5.17 -0.17 -6.68
N ASN A 27 -6.03 -0.44 -5.70
CA ASN A 27 -7.00 0.53 -5.19
C ASN A 27 -6.32 1.78 -4.61
N LEU A 28 -5.22 1.61 -3.85
CA LEU A 28 -4.47 2.75 -3.31
C LEU A 28 -3.84 3.63 -4.40
N ILE A 29 -3.34 3.02 -5.48
CA ILE A 29 -2.81 3.76 -6.64
C ILE A 29 -3.95 4.48 -7.37
N LEU A 30 -5.08 3.80 -7.63
CA LEU A 30 -6.22 4.37 -8.34
C LEU A 30 -6.86 5.54 -7.57
N ASN A 31 -7.02 5.38 -6.25
CA ASN A 31 -7.70 6.37 -5.41
C ASN A 31 -6.81 7.55 -5.00
N GLN A 32 -5.49 7.48 -5.26
CA GLN A 32 -4.55 8.58 -4.96
C GLN A 32 -4.60 9.03 -3.50
N MET A 33 -4.84 8.07 -2.59
CA MET A 33 -4.97 8.32 -1.16
C MET A 33 -3.67 8.86 -0.58
N ASP A 34 -3.77 9.80 0.36
CA ASP A 34 -2.62 10.30 1.09
C ASP A 34 -2.25 9.32 2.22
N LEU A 35 -1.08 8.72 2.07
CA LEU A 35 -0.51 7.71 2.96
C LEU A 35 0.63 8.25 3.84
N SER A 36 0.83 9.58 3.86
CA SER A 36 1.92 10.21 4.61
C SER A 36 1.92 9.84 6.10
N SER A 37 0.75 9.52 6.66
CA SER A 37 0.56 9.12 8.06
C SER A 37 1.02 7.69 8.36
N TYR A 38 1.06 6.81 7.36
CA TYR A 38 1.33 5.39 7.54
C TYR A 38 2.81 5.03 7.31
N GLY A 39 3.46 5.68 6.35
CA GLY A 39 4.91 5.53 6.14
C GLY A 39 5.36 4.07 5.95
N GLU A 40 6.21 3.57 6.86
CA GLU A 40 6.74 2.20 6.83
C GLU A 40 5.75 1.15 7.38
N GLU A 41 4.75 1.54 8.18
CA GLU A 41 3.74 0.62 8.76
C GLU A 41 2.88 -0.04 7.66
N LEU A 42 2.80 0.56 6.47
CA LEU A 42 2.12 -0.06 5.31
C LEU A 42 2.73 -1.40 4.89
N LEU A 43 3.97 -1.66 5.31
CA LEU A 43 4.70 -2.88 5.00
C LEU A 43 4.77 -3.85 6.18
N ASN A 44 4.09 -3.53 7.28
CA ASN A 44 4.07 -4.36 8.47
C ASN A 44 3.17 -5.59 8.21
N PRO A 45 3.74 -6.82 8.18
CA PRO A 45 2.96 -8.02 7.88
C PRO A 45 2.00 -8.42 9.00
N ASP A 46 2.17 -7.85 10.21
CA ASP A 46 1.25 -8.07 11.33
C ASP A 46 0.03 -7.13 11.27
N ILE A 47 0.02 -6.19 10.33
CA ILE A 47 -1.07 -5.25 10.11
C ILE A 47 -1.83 -5.67 8.86
N ASP A 48 -3.14 -5.85 9.00
CA ASP A 48 -4.00 -5.97 7.85
C ASP A 48 -4.27 -4.57 7.29
N ILE A 49 -3.68 -4.29 6.14
CA ILE A 49 -3.76 -2.99 5.51
C ILE A 49 -5.15 -2.72 4.91
N GLU A 50 -5.92 -3.78 4.62
CA GLU A 50 -7.28 -3.68 4.09
C GLU A 50 -8.21 -3.00 5.09
N ASP A 51 -8.07 -3.32 6.38
CA ASP A 51 -8.86 -2.74 7.48
C ASP A 51 -8.70 -1.21 7.62
N TYR A 52 -7.63 -0.61 7.08
CA TYR A 52 -7.42 0.84 7.15
C TYR A 52 -8.12 1.61 6.04
N PHE A 53 -8.54 0.92 4.98
CA PHE A 53 -8.98 1.53 3.73
C PHE A 53 -10.43 1.21 3.34
N ASP A 54 -11.12 0.40 4.14
CA ASP A 54 -12.57 0.14 4.09
C ASP A 54 -13.41 1.22 4.80
#